data_AF-A0A1F6TS16-F1
#
_entry.id   AF-A0A1F6TS16-F1
#
_cell.length_a   1.000
_cell.length_b   1.000
_cell.length_c   1.000
_cell.angle_alpha   90.00
_cell.angle_beta   90.00
_cell.angle_gamma   90.00
#
_symmetry.space_group_name_H-M   'P 1'
#
loop_
_entity.id
_entity.type
_entity.pdbx_description
1 polymer ?
#
loop_
_entity_poly.entity_id
_entity_poly.type
_entity_poly.pdbx_seq_one_letter_code
_entity_poly.pdbx_strand_id
1 'polypeptide(L)'
;MATFIVFVVFVVYYPLVVVREERRLEERYGQTFRDYKQRTPCWLPRFANFSEPGTYAVKPAFVRRGILGSMWFLWLSLFHEVVEKLQELGAIPILW
;
A
#
# COMPACT_ATOMS: atom_id res chain seq x y z
N MET A 1 -12.53 23.84 -1.73
CA MET A 1 -13.70 23.56 -2.61
C MET A 1 -13.47 22.32 -3.48
N ALA A 2 -12.40 22.25 -4.28
CA ALA A 2 -12.10 21.09 -5.14
C ALA A 2 -12.01 19.75 -4.37
N THR A 3 -11.34 19.72 -3.22
CA THR A 3 -11.20 18.50 -2.39
C THR A 3 -12.55 17.94 -1.93
N PHE A 4 -13.50 18.81 -1.60
CA PHE A 4 -14.84 18.41 -1.17
C PHE A 4 -15.63 17.78 -2.33
N ILE A 5 -15.52 18.34 -3.53
CA ILE A 5 -16.17 17.79 -4.73
C ILE A 5 -15.60 16.40 -5.03
N VAL A 6 -14.27 16.25 -5.00
CA VAL A 6 -13.62 14.95 -5.21
C VAL A 6 -14.06 13.94 -4.16
N PHE A 7 -14.15 14.34 -2.89
CA PHE A 7 -14.64 13.49 -1.82
C PHE A 7 -16.06 12.99 -2.07
N VAL A 8 -16.99 13.88 -2.44
CA VAL A 8 -18.38 13.51 -2.75
C VAL A 8 -18.45 12.55 -3.93
N VAL A 9 -17.73 12.85 -5.03
CA VAL A 9 -17.66 11.97 -6.19
C VAL A 9 -17.12 10.60 -5.81
N PHE A 10 -16.07 10.55 -4.98
CA PHE A 10 -15.49 9.30 -4.51
C PHE A 10 -16.49 8.48 -3.70
N VAL A 11 -17.16 9.07 -2.72
CA VAL A 11 -18.13 8.37 -1.85
C VAL A 11 -19.29 7.80 -2.66
N VAL A 12 -19.73 8.47 -3.73
CA VAL A 12 -20.83 8.00 -4.58
C VAL A 12 -20.38 6.96 -5.60
N TYR A 13 -19.21 7.15 -6.22
CA TYR A 13 -18.73 6.29 -7.30
C TYR A 13 -18.08 4.99 -6.80
N TYR A 14 -17.33 5.07 -5.70
CA TYR A 14 -16.54 3.95 -5.20
C TYR A 14 -17.37 2.70 -4.84
N PRO A 15 -18.58 2.79 -4.26
CA PRO A 15 -19.46 1.64 -4.07
C PRO A 15 -19.77 0.87 -5.37
N LEU A 16 -19.90 1.56 -6.50
CA LEU A 16 -20.13 0.91 -7.80
C LEU A 16 -18.89 0.12 -8.27
N VAL A 17 -17.69 0.63 -7.98
CA VAL A 17 -16.43 -0.06 -8.26
C VAL A 17 -16.32 -1.31 -7.41
N VAL A 18 -16.62 -1.22 -6.12
CA VAL A 18 -16.59 -2.36 -5.18
C VAL A 18 -17.50 -3.49 -5.68
N VAL A 19 -18.76 -3.21 -6.01
CA VAL A 19 -19.70 -4.24 -6.48
C VAL A 19 -19.20 -4.93 -7.76
N ARG A 20 -18.60 -4.16 -8.68
CA ARG A 20 -18.03 -4.72 -9.92
C ARG A 20 -16.84 -5.62 -9.65
N GLU A 21 -15.96 -5.24 -8.72
CA GLU A 21 -14.81 -6.08 -8.35
C GLU A 21 -15.23 -7.33 -7.58
N GLU A 22 -16.19 -7.21 -6.64
CA GLU A 22 -16.74 -8.38 -5.96
C GLU A 22 -17.34 -9.38 -6.93
N ARG A 23 -18.07 -8.93 -7.97
CA ARG A 23 -18.59 -9.83 -9.00
C ARG A 23 -17.48 -10.55 -9.76
N ARG A 24 -16.41 -9.83 -10.15
CA ARG A 24 -15.24 -10.45 -10.81
C ARG A 24 -14.54 -11.47 -9.91
N LEU A 25 -14.46 -11.20 -8.62
CA LEU A 25 -13.87 -12.11 -7.63
C LEU A 25 -14.78 -13.33 -7.41
N GLU A 26 -16.10 -13.16 -7.37
CA GLU A 26 -17.07 -14.25 -7.32
C GLU A 26 -16.98 -15.12 -8.59
N GLU A 27 -16.83 -14.53 -9.77
CA GLU A 27 -16.61 -15.24 -11.04
C GLU A 27 -15.29 -16.03 -11.03
N ARG A 28 -14.21 -15.45 -10.48
CA ARG A 28 -12.87 -16.04 -10.48
C ARG A 28 -12.66 -17.12 -9.42
N TYR A 29 -13.23 -16.96 -8.24
CA TYR A 29 -12.96 -17.78 -7.06
C TYR A 29 -14.19 -18.53 -6.54
N GLY A 30 -15.38 -18.26 -7.08
CA GLY A 30 -16.61 -18.99 -6.77
C GLY A 30 -16.95 -19.00 -5.28
N GLN A 31 -17.16 -20.20 -4.74
CA GLN A 31 -17.59 -20.38 -3.36
C GLN A 31 -16.57 -19.88 -2.33
N THR A 32 -15.27 -20.03 -2.61
CA THR A 32 -14.20 -19.58 -1.70
C THR A 32 -14.29 -18.09 -1.40
N PHE A 33 -14.62 -17.28 -2.40
CA PHE A 33 -14.79 -15.85 -2.20
C PHE A 33 -16.12 -15.51 -1.53
N ARG A 34 -17.20 -16.25 -1.82
CA ARG A 34 -18.48 -16.07 -1.10
C ARG A 34 -18.33 -16.30 0.40
N ASP A 35 -17.61 -17.34 0.80
CA ASP A 35 -17.35 -17.65 2.21
C ASP A 35 -16.44 -16.59 2.86
N TYR A 36 -15.44 -16.09 2.12
CA TYR A 36 -14.58 -14.99 2.56
C TYR A 36 -15.37 -13.70 2.79
N LYS A 37 -16.25 -13.32 1.85
CA LYS A 37 -17.07 -12.10 1.89
C LYS A 37 -18.03 -12.08 3.08
N GLN A 38 -18.54 -13.24 3.52
CA GLN A 38 -19.38 -13.35 4.71
C GLN A 38 -18.60 -13.10 6.01
N ARG A 39 -17.32 -13.47 6.04
CA ARG A 39 -16.44 -13.31 7.21
C ARG A 39 -15.79 -11.93 7.25
N THR A 40 -15.46 -11.36 6.10
CA THR A 40 -14.70 -10.11 5.99
C THR A 40 -15.58 -8.99 5.45
N PRO A 41 -16.10 -8.09 6.30
CA PRO A 41 -16.82 -6.91 5.83
C PRO A 41 -15.94 -6.03 4.91
N CYS A 42 -16.56 -5.43 3.89
CA CYS A 42 -15.85 -4.66 2.87
C CYS A 42 -15.36 -3.28 3.36
N TRP A 43 -16.12 -2.60 4.21
CA TRP A 43 -15.90 -1.18 4.53
C TRP A 43 -15.15 -0.93 5.85
N LEU A 44 -15.46 -1.73 6.87
CA LEU A 44 -14.88 -1.58 8.21
C LEU A 44 -14.45 -2.96 8.70
N PRO A 45 -13.21 -3.15 9.17
CA PRO A 45 -12.73 -4.45 9.60
C PRO A 45 -13.52 -4.95 10.82
N ARG A 46 -13.83 -6.24 10.83
CA ARG A 46 -14.27 -6.93 12.05
C ARG A 46 -13.03 -7.30 12.86
N PHE A 47 -12.68 -6.46 13.84
CA PHE A 47 -11.51 -6.71 14.71
C PHE A 47 -11.59 -8.07 15.42
N ALA A 48 -12.78 -8.57 15.72
CA ALA A 48 -12.97 -9.89 16.32
C ALA A 48 -12.48 -11.06 15.42
N ASN A 49 -12.37 -10.85 14.10
CA ASN A 49 -11.89 -11.86 13.16
C ASN A 49 -10.37 -11.78 12.95
N PHE A 50 -9.68 -10.84 13.60
CA PHE A 50 -8.22 -10.74 13.52
C PHE A 50 -7.58 -11.90 14.28
N SER A 51 -6.78 -12.69 13.58
CA SER A 51 -6.02 -13.80 14.14
C SER A 51 -4.65 -13.84 13.50
N GLU A 52 -3.62 -13.63 14.32
CA GLU A 52 -2.23 -13.66 13.88
C GLU A 52 -1.61 -15.04 14.19
N PRO A 53 -1.29 -15.86 13.17
CA PRO A 53 -0.54 -17.08 13.40
C PRO A 53 0.88 -16.76 13.88
N GLY A 54 1.43 -17.58 14.79
CA GLY A 54 2.76 -17.36 15.35
C GLY A 54 3.92 -17.45 14.33
N THR A 55 3.69 -18.08 13.17
CA THR A 55 4.70 -18.22 12.11
C THR A 55 4.04 -18.13 10.73
N TYR A 56 4.70 -17.43 9.79
CA TYR A 56 4.30 -17.34 8.40
C TYR A 56 5.32 -18.02 7.48
N ALA A 57 4.87 -18.98 6.66
CA ALA A 57 5.69 -19.56 5.61
C ALA A 57 5.75 -18.59 4.42
N VAL A 58 6.88 -17.90 4.26
CA VAL A 58 7.10 -16.91 3.18
C VAL A 58 8.30 -17.29 2.34
N LYS A 59 8.32 -16.87 1.07
CA LYS A 59 9.50 -17.00 0.20
C LYS A 59 10.50 -15.91 0.59
N PRO A 60 11.70 -16.23 1.13
CA PRO A 60 12.63 -15.21 1.64
C PRO A 60 13.09 -14.21 0.56
N ALA A 61 13.14 -14.63 -0.70
CA ALA A 61 13.49 -13.76 -1.81
C ALA A 61 12.50 -12.60 -2.00
N PHE A 62 11.19 -12.84 -1.80
CA PHE A 62 10.16 -11.79 -1.91
C PHE A 62 10.29 -10.80 -0.75
N VAL A 63 10.50 -11.31 0.47
CA VAL A 63 10.69 -10.47 1.66
C VAL A 63 11.92 -9.57 1.49
N ARG A 64 13.05 -10.15 1.09
CA ARG A 64 14.28 -9.38 0.85
C ARG A 64 14.09 -8.31 -0.23
N ARG A 65 13.45 -8.66 -1.35
CA ARG A 65 13.19 -7.69 -2.43
C ARG A 65 12.21 -6.61 -1.99
N GLY A 66 11.19 -6.95 -1.22
CA GLY A 66 10.22 -6.00 -0.68
C GLY A 66 10.88 -5.02 0.29
N ILE A 67 11.71 -5.51 1.20
CA ILE A 67 12.47 -4.68 2.14
C ILE A 67 13.42 -3.75 1.37
N LEU A 68 14.31 -4.30 0.52
CA LEU A 68 15.28 -3.50 -0.22
C LEU A 68 14.62 -2.51 -1.19
N GLY A 69 13.53 -2.92 -1.85
CA GLY A 69 12.76 -2.03 -2.74
C GLY A 69 12.07 -0.90 -1.99
N SER A 70 11.63 -1.13 -0.76
CA SER A 70 11.02 -0.10 0.08
C SER A 70 12.05 0.89 0.64
N MET A 71 13.34 0.50 0.74
CA MET A 71 14.42 1.33 1.29
C MET A 71 14.91 2.45 0.36
N TRP A 72 14.30 2.66 -0.81
CA TRP A 72 14.72 3.70 -1.76
C TRP A 72 14.74 5.12 -1.16
N PHE A 73 13.84 5.44 -0.21
CA PHE A 73 13.84 6.72 0.48
C PHE A 73 15.02 6.90 1.44
N LEU A 74 15.51 5.82 2.06
CA LEU A 74 16.73 5.85 2.88
C LEU A 74 17.94 6.17 2.01
N TRP A 75 18.00 5.56 0.81
CA TRP A 75 19.04 5.87 -0.17
C TRP A 75 18.97 7.33 -0.64
N LEU A 76 17.76 7.87 -0.85
CA LEU A 76 17.58 9.28 -1.19
C LEU A 76 18.07 10.21 -0.07
N SER A 77 17.73 9.91 1.19
CA SER A 77 18.18 10.68 2.35
C SER A 77 19.70 10.64 2.51
N LEU A 78 20.30 9.45 2.38
CA LEU A 78 21.75 9.29 2.45
C LEU A 78 22.44 10.04 1.31
N PHE A 79 21.89 9.97 0.10
CA PHE A 79 22.41 10.71 -1.05
C PHE A 79 22.36 12.22 -0.82
N HIS A 80 21.25 12.74 -0.28
CA HIS A 80 21.12 14.15 0.07
C HIS A 80 22.23 14.60 1.04
N GLU A 81 22.45 13.84 2.11
CA GLU A 81 23.46 14.16 3.12
C GLU A 81 24.90 14.11 2.57
N VAL A 82 25.18 13.16 1.66
CA VAL A 82 26.46 13.11 0.94
C VAL A 82 26.65 14.35 0.05
N VAL A 83 25.61 14.77 -0.66
CA VAL A 83 25.66 15.98 -1.50
C VAL A 83 25.89 17.22 -0.66
N GLU A 84 25.19 17.37 0.47
CA GLU A 84 25.40 18.46 1.44
C GLU A 84 26.85 18.49 1.93
N LYS A 85 27.42 17.35 2.33
CA LYS A 85 28.81 17.29 2.81
C LYS A 85 29.82 17.62 1.72
N LEU A 86 29.57 17.22 0.47
CA LEU A 86 30.42 17.59 -0.66
C LEU A 86 30.34 19.09 -1.00
N GLN A 87 29.16 19.70 -0.82
CA GLN A 87 28.99 21.15 -0.96
C GLN A 87 29.70 21.92 0.17
N GLU A 88 29.59 21.48 1.43
CA GLU A 88 30.32 22.05 2.56
C GLU A 88 31.85 22.03 2.36
N LEU A 89 32.36 20.96 1.72
CA LEU A 89 33.78 20.81 1.39
C LEU A 89 34.21 21.62 0.15
N GLY A 90 33.30 22.32 -0.52
CA GLY A 90 33.56 23.12 -1.72
C GLY A 90 33.79 22.30 -2.99
N ALA A 91 33.49 21.00 -2.98
CA ALA A 91 33.69 20.12 -4.13
C ALA A 91 32.60 20.26 -5.22
N ILE A 92 31.39 20.71 -4.84
CA ILE A 92 30.23 20.88 -5.73
C ILE A 92 29.54 22.22 -5.39
N PRO A 93 29.08 23.02 -6.38
CA PRO A 93 28.35 24.25 -6.10
C PRO A 93 26.97 23.99 -5.48
N ILE A 94 26.55 24.89 -4.59
CA ILE A 94 25.20 24.90 -4.01
C ILE A 94 24.23 25.42 -5.08
N LEU A 95 23.40 24.53 -5.61
CA LEU A 95 22.34 24.84 -6.56
C LEU A 95 20.99 24.85 -5.84
N TRP A 96 20.72 25.98 -5.15
CA TRP A 96 19.44 26.34 -4.50
C TRP A 96 18.85 25.35 -3.49
#